data_AF-A0A101XU03-F1
#
_entry.id   AF-A0A101XU03-F1
#
_cell.length_a   1.000
_cell.length_b   1.000
_cell.length_c   1.000
_cell.angle_alpha   90.00
_cell.angle_beta   90.00
_cell.angle_gamma   90.00
#
_symmetry.space_group_name_H-M   'P 1'
#
loop_
_entity.id
_entity.type
_entity.pdbx_description
1 polymer ?
#
loop_
_entity_poly.entity_id
_entity_poly.type
_entity_poly.pdbx_seq_one_letter_code
_entity_poly.pdbx_strand_id
1 'polypeptide(L)'
;MNITNGNIFAAMRLVLPEHRSAMETMERSRQRTPLPQLSEDRLEELQIEIAEAISSDAIVRITYWRDYAVCEAIGRCKISYARLFLFDAHQVIELLPNHILRIDTL
;
A
#
# COMPACT_ATOMS: atom_id res chain seq x y z
N MET A 1 -5.24 29.57 -41.29
CA MET A 1 -5.62 28.16 -41.05
C MET A 1 -4.71 27.65 -39.96
N ASN A 2 -5.28 27.38 -38.78
CA ASN A 2 -4.56 27.09 -37.54
C ASN A 2 -4.54 25.56 -37.37
N ILE A 3 -3.37 24.92 -37.39
CA ILE A 3 -3.22 23.50 -37.06
C ILE A 3 -2.23 23.39 -35.92
N THR A 4 -2.79 22.92 -34.80
CA THR A 4 -2.25 22.75 -33.47
C THR A 4 -1.05 21.81 -33.47
N ASN A 5 0.03 22.23 -32.81
CA ASN A 5 1.27 21.47 -32.65
C ASN A 5 1.05 20.34 -31.62
N GLY A 6 0.42 19.26 -32.08
CA GLY A 6 0.14 18.06 -31.32
C GLY A 6 1.26 17.02 -31.48
N ASN A 7 1.99 16.79 -30.41
CA ASN A 7 2.38 15.46 -29.95
C ASN A 7 3.10 14.52 -30.95
N ILE A 8 4.33 14.89 -31.35
CA ILE A 8 5.23 13.99 -32.11
C ILE A 8 6.04 13.06 -31.17
N PHE A 9 6.11 13.38 -29.88
CA PHE A 9 6.93 12.61 -28.91
C PHE A 9 6.20 11.47 -28.18
N ALA A 10 4.87 11.37 -28.24
CA ALA A 10 4.15 10.24 -27.61
C ALA A 10 4.24 8.90 -28.39
N ALA A 11 4.82 8.88 -29.59
CA ALA A 11 4.78 7.71 -30.47
C ALA A 11 6.01 6.78 -30.40
N MET A 12 7.09 7.15 -29.72
CA MET A 12 8.30 6.30 -29.66
C MET A 12 8.42 5.57 -28.32
N ARG A 13 7.40 4.75 -28.06
CA ARG A 13 7.41 3.66 -27.07
C ARG A 13 8.33 2.54 -27.58
N LEU A 14 9.63 2.66 -27.31
CA LEU A 14 10.60 1.56 -27.44
C LEU A 14 11.53 1.59 -26.23
N VAL A 15 10.98 1.20 -25.07
CA VAL A 15 11.79 0.90 -23.89
C VAL A 15 12.10 -0.60 -23.93
N LEU A 16 13.37 -0.91 -24.17
CA LEU A 16 13.93 -2.26 -24.10
C LEU A 16 13.64 -2.89 -22.72
N PRO A 17 13.18 -4.15 -22.67
CA PRO A 17 12.69 -4.78 -21.43
C PRO A 17 13.78 -5.04 -20.39
N GLU A 18 15.06 -4.92 -20.75
CA GLU A 18 16.19 -5.34 -19.91
C GLU A 18 16.69 -4.26 -18.94
N HIS A 19 16.24 -3.01 -19.07
CA HIS A 19 16.61 -1.90 -18.17
C HIS A 19 15.50 -1.44 -17.21
N ARG A 20 14.35 -2.13 -17.16
CA ARG A 20 13.26 -1.76 -16.24
C ARG A 20 13.62 -2.02 -14.78
N SER A 21 14.36 -3.10 -14.53
CA SER A 21 14.71 -3.56 -13.19
C SER A 21 15.70 -2.62 -12.47
N ALA A 22 16.56 -1.92 -13.22
CA ALA A 22 17.54 -1.00 -12.66
C ALA A 22 16.94 0.37 -12.27
N MET A 23 15.90 0.84 -12.98
CA MET A 23 15.26 2.12 -12.66
C MET A 23 14.26 1.99 -11.50
N GLU A 24 13.58 0.85 -11.35
CA GLU A 24 12.70 0.60 -10.20
C GLU A 24 13.46 0.60 -8.85
N THR A 25 14.74 0.17 -8.88
CA THR A 25 15.61 0.15 -7.70
C THR A 25 16.12 1.54 -7.33
N MET A 26 16.26 2.45 -8.30
CA MET A 26 16.77 3.80 -8.07
C MET A 26 15.67 4.81 -7.68
N GLU A 27 14.42 4.59 -8.09
CA GLU A 27 13.25 5.36 -7.63
C GLU A 27 12.96 5.10 -6.14
N ARG A 28 13.10 3.84 -5.69
CA ARG A 28 12.95 3.43 -4.27
C ARG A 28 13.96 4.06 -3.32
N SER A 29 15.10 4.53 -3.84
CA SER A 29 16.17 5.10 -3.03
C SER A 29 15.98 6.58 -2.66
N ARG A 30 15.03 7.28 -3.31
CA ARG A 30 14.87 8.75 -3.17
C ARG A 30 13.64 9.22 -2.39
N GLN A 31 12.73 8.32 -2.03
CA GLN A 31 11.56 8.65 -1.21
C GLN A 31 11.49 7.71 -0.01
N ARG A 32 12.44 7.86 0.92
CA ARG A 32 12.26 7.26 2.25
C ARG A 32 11.16 8.05 2.93
N THR A 33 9.91 7.61 2.79
CA THR A 33 8.80 8.25 3.48
C THR A 33 8.96 7.91 4.96
N PRO A 34 9.12 8.91 5.85
CA PRO A 34 9.15 8.64 7.28
C PRO A 34 7.84 7.95 7.68
N LEU A 35 7.88 7.09 8.69
CA LEU A 35 6.68 6.47 9.22
C LEU A 35 5.67 7.59 9.56
N PRO A 36 4.46 7.58 8.96
CA PRO A 36 3.45 8.58 9.28
C PRO A 36 3.10 8.49 10.76
N GLN A 37 3.15 9.61 11.48
CA GLN A 37 2.64 9.67 12.83
C GLN A 37 1.12 9.88 12.76
N LEU A 38 0.37 8.87 13.17
CA LEU A 38 -1.06 8.99 13.40
C LEU A 38 -1.30 9.66 14.75
N SER A 39 -2.33 10.52 14.84
CA SER A 39 -2.79 11.03 16.14
C SER A 39 -3.40 9.90 16.96
N GLU A 40 -3.48 10.09 18.29
CA GLU A 40 -4.10 9.12 19.19
C GLU A 40 -5.54 8.81 18.78
N ASP A 41 -6.34 9.84 18.47
CA ASP A 41 -7.71 9.67 17.96
C ASP A 41 -7.77 8.76 16.72
N ARG A 42 -6.83 8.93 15.78
CA ARG A 42 -6.78 8.11 14.57
C ARG A 42 -6.34 6.69 14.85
N LEU A 43 -5.44 6.48 15.81
CA LEU A 43 -5.04 5.14 16.23
C LEU A 43 -6.22 4.41 16.90
N GLU A 44 -7.01 5.10 17.71
CA GLU A 44 -8.21 4.52 18.33
C GLU A 44 -9.27 4.15 17.30
N GLU A 45 -9.58 5.05 16.36
CA GLU A 45 -10.49 4.77 15.25
C GLU A 45 -10.03 3.54 14.45
N LEU A 46 -8.75 3.50 14.08
CA LEU A 46 -8.18 2.40 13.32
C LEU A 46 -8.27 1.06 14.08
N GLN A 47 -8.07 1.07 15.40
CA GLN A 47 -8.24 -0.13 16.23
C GLN A 47 -9.68 -0.64 16.20
N ILE A 48 -10.66 0.27 16.25
CA ILE A 48 -12.08 -0.08 16.15
C ILE A 48 -12.38 -0.67 14.78
N GLU A 49 -11.95 -0.02 13.69
CA GLU A 49 -12.17 -0.50 12.32
C GLU A 49 -11.52 -1.87 12.07
N ILE A 50 -10.30 -2.10 12.59
CA ILE A 50 -9.63 -3.41 12.52
C ILE A 50 -10.41 -4.46 13.31
N ALA A 51 -10.89 -4.13 14.51
CA ALA A 51 -11.68 -5.05 15.33
C ALA A 51 -12.99 -5.44 14.64
N GLU A 52 -13.67 -4.48 14.02
CA GLU A 52 -14.89 -4.72 13.24
C GLU A 52 -14.62 -5.60 12.01
N ALA A 53 -13.54 -5.33 11.28
CA ALA A 53 -13.13 -6.13 10.13
C ALA A 53 -12.82 -7.59 10.50
N ILE A 54 -12.16 -7.82 11.65
CA ILE A 54 -11.90 -9.17 12.17
C ILE A 54 -13.21 -9.85 12.59
N SER A 55 -14.07 -9.14 13.32
CA SER A 55 -15.34 -9.67 13.83
C SER A 55 -16.30 -10.08 12.71
N SER A 56 -16.31 -9.31 11.62
CA SER A 56 -17.15 -9.56 10.43
C SER A 56 -16.53 -10.53 9.43
N ASP A 57 -15.28 -10.99 9.65
CA ASP A 57 -14.49 -11.77 8.69
C ASP A 57 -14.50 -11.14 7.27
N ALA A 58 -14.50 -9.81 7.23
CA ALA A 58 -14.64 -9.04 6.00
C ALA A 58 -13.34 -9.04 5.19
N ILE A 59 -13.50 -8.90 3.87
CA ILE A 59 -12.37 -8.61 2.99
C ILE A 59 -12.09 -7.12 3.11
N VAL A 60 -10.85 -6.80 3.47
CA VAL A 60 -10.43 -5.41 3.65
C VAL A 60 -9.23 -5.10 2.78
N ARG A 61 -9.10 -3.82 2.44
CA ARG A 61 -7.88 -3.22 1.92
C ARG A 61 -7.15 -2.54 3.06
N ILE A 62 -5.92 -2.95 3.31
CA ILE A 62 -5.06 -2.31 4.30
C ILE A 62 -3.97 -1.54 3.59
N THR A 63 -3.85 -0.25 3.94
CA THR A 63 -2.68 0.57 3.64
C THR A 63 -1.75 0.52 4.84
N TYR A 64 -0.52 0.09 4.64
CA TYR A 64 0.47 -0.03 5.71
C TYR A 64 1.84 0.50 5.29
N TRP A 65 2.64 0.91 6.24
CA TRP A 65 4.01 1.33 6.02
C TRP A 65 4.98 0.18 6.28
N ARG A 66 5.89 -0.07 5.36
CA ARG A 66 6.98 -1.05 5.53
C ARG A 66 8.17 -0.64 4.69
N ASP A 67 9.37 -0.82 5.23
CA ASP A 67 10.64 -0.59 4.51
C ASP A 67 10.73 0.79 3.83
N TYR A 68 10.29 1.83 4.53
CA TYR A 68 10.29 3.23 4.04
C TYR A 68 9.33 3.50 2.87
N ALA A 69 8.38 2.62 2.62
CA ALA A 69 7.36 2.76 1.61
C ALA A 69 5.95 2.53 2.19
N VAL A 70 4.95 3.15 1.55
CA VAL A 70 3.55 2.82 1.77
C VAL A 70 3.18 1.69 0.82
N CYS A 71 2.61 0.64 1.38
CA CYS A 71 2.17 -0.56 0.69
C CYS A 71 0.66 -0.73 0.89
N GLU A 72 0.03 -1.36 -0.09
CA GLU A 72 -1.38 -1.75 -0.01
C GLU A 72 -1.48 -3.26 -0.17
N ALA A 73 -2.37 -3.88 0.59
CA ALA A 73 -2.71 -5.28 0.44
C ALA A 73 -4.21 -5.49 0.69
N ILE A 74 -4.77 -6.49 0.02
CA ILE A 74 -6.18 -6.86 0.16
C ILE A 74 -6.22 -8.28 0.74
N GLY A 75 -7.09 -8.51 1.71
CA GLY A 75 -7.21 -9.81 2.33
C GLY A 75 -8.17 -9.83 3.52
N ARG A 76 -8.16 -10.94 4.24
CA ARG A 76 -8.91 -11.09 5.49
C ARG A 76 -8.01 -10.90 6.70
N CYS A 77 -8.48 -10.13 7.66
CA CYS A 77 -7.76 -9.90 8.91
C CYS A 77 -7.98 -11.05 9.90
N LYS A 78 -6.91 -11.52 10.51
CA LYS A 78 -6.99 -12.38 11.70
C LYS A 78 -6.00 -11.92 12.76
N ILE A 79 -6.38 -12.08 14.01
CA ILE A 79 -5.51 -11.79 15.15
C ILE A 79 -5.04 -13.09 15.80
N SER A 80 -3.74 -13.18 16.10
CA SER A 80 -3.16 -14.28 16.87
C SER A 80 -2.01 -13.78 17.72
N TYR A 81 -2.00 -14.11 19.02
CA TYR A 81 -0.98 -13.67 19.98
C TYR A 81 -0.66 -12.16 19.92
N ALA A 82 -1.70 -11.32 19.84
CA ALA A 82 -1.61 -9.86 19.70
C ALA A 82 -0.92 -9.36 18.41
N ARG A 83 -0.80 -10.20 17.39
CA ARG A 83 -0.31 -9.84 16.05
C ARG A 83 -1.46 -9.87 15.06
N LEU A 84 -1.51 -8.86 14.19
CA LEU A 84 -2.46 -8.82 13.10
C LEU A 84 -1.85 -9.49 11.87
N PHE A 85 -2.62 -10.36 11.24
CA PHE A 85 -2.26 -11.03 10.01
C PHE A 85 -3.29 -10.70 8.95
N LEU A 86 -2.82 -10.28 7.78
CA LEU A 86 -3.64 -10.17 6.59
C LEU A 86 -3.40 -11.40 5.71
N PHE A 87 -4.48 -12.14 5.46
CA PHE A 87 -4.48 -13.30 4.58
C PHE A 87 -4.93 -12.88 3.19
N ASP A 88 -3.97 -12.81 2.27
CA ASP A 88 -4.20 -12.69 0.84
C ASP A 88 -4.17 -14.10 0.20
N ALA A 89 -4.70 -14.25 -1.01
CA ALA A 89 -4.73 -15.51 -1.75
C ALA A 89 -3.33 -16.12 -1.99
N HIS A 90 -2.28 -15.29 -1.96
CA HIS A 90 -0.91 -15.69 -2.30
C HIS A 90 0.08 -15.61 -1.13
N GLN A 91 -0.27 -14.93 -0.04
CA GLN A 91 0.66 -14.66 1.06
C GLN A 91 -0.06 -14.31 2.36
N VAL A 92 0.66 -14.48 3.47
CA VAL A 92 0.25 -13.98 4.78
C VAL A 92 1.17 -12.84 5.16
N ILE A 93 0.60 -11.68 5.46
CA ILE A 93 1.34 -10.47 5.83
C ILE A 93 1.13 -10.21 7.31
N GLU A 94 2.20 -10.30 8.11
CA GLU A 94 2.19 -9.82 9.50
C GLU A 94 2.22 -8.29 9.51
N LEU A 95 1.20 -7.68 10.12
CA LEU A 95 1.03 -6.25 10.23
C LEU A 95 1.28 -5.82 11.68
N LEU A 96 2.20 -4.87 11.84
CA LEU A 96 2.38 -4.17 13.11
C LEU A 96 1.27 -3.11 13.21
N PRO A 97 0.50 -3.06 14.32
CA PRO A 97 -0.60 -2.10 14.47
C PRO A 97 -0.19 -0.65 14.17
N ASN A 98 0.99 -0.24 14.65
CA ASN A 98 1.53 1.11 14.48
C ASN A 98 2.01 1.42 13.04
N HIS A 99 2.02 0.44 12.16
CA HIS A 99 2.38 0.62 10.75
C HIS A 99 1.15 0.63 9.85
N ILE A 100 -0.03 0.32 10.37
CA ILE A 100 -1.26 0.39 9.60
C ILE A 100 -1.67 1.85 9.53
N LEU A 101 -1.89 2.34 8.31
CA LEU A 101 -2.22 3.73 8.03
C LEU A 101 -3.71 3.91 7.78
N ARG A 102 -4.35 2.87 7.23
CA ARG A 102 -5.76 2.88 6.86
C ARG A 102 -6.26 1.45 6.63
N ILE A 103 -7.53 1.24 6.93
CA ILE A 103 -8.28 0.03 6.57
C ILE A 103 -9.58 0.44 5.89
N ASP A 104 -9.94 -0.22 4.79
CA ASP A 104 -11.19 -0.01 4.08
C ASP A 104 -11.87 -1.37 3.84
N THR A 105 -13.11 -1.51 4.29
CA THR A 105 -13.94 -2.70 4.02
C THR A 105 -14.45 -2.69 2.57
N LEU A 106 -14.38 -3.84 1.89
CA LEU A 106 -14.80 -4.01 0.49
C LEU A 106 -16.20 -4.64 0.36
#